data_AF-A0A7S0ELY0-F1
#
_entry.id   AF-A0A7S0ELY0-F1
#
_cell.length_a   1.000
_cell.length_b   1.000
_cell.length_c   1.000
_cell.angle_alpha   90.00
_cell.angle_beta   90.00
_cell.angle_gamma   90.00
#
_symmetry.space_group_name_H-M   'P 1'
#
loop_
_entity.id
_entity.type
_entity.pdbx_description
1 polymer ?
#
loop_
_entity_poly.entity_id
_entity_poly.type
_entity_poly.pdbx_seq_one_letter_code
_entity_poly.pdbx_strand_id
1 'polypeptide(L)'
;ENAAVNGVELRQLRHPLLVWRDNGQAPNASAVVPMDFEVPDFVRAVVVTGPNTGGKTVSLKTLGISALMAKAGLWLLCEGFQGDADGEVEVPWFDRVMADIGDEQSIAQSLSTFSAHVARMKAIMEAATPDSYATEGSNP
;
A
#
# COMPACT_ATOMS: atom_id res chain seq x y z
N GLU A 1 -25.26 12.29 14.78
CA GLU A 1 -24.97 11.68 13.47
C GLU A 1 -23.47 11.57 13.33
N ASN A 2 -22.92 10.36 13.42
CA ASN A 2 -21.51 10.12 13.09
C ASN A 2 -21.42 10.12 11.56
N ALA A 3 -20.72 11.10 11.00
CA ALA A 3 -20.37 11.07 9.58
C ALA A 3 -19.52 9.81 9.35
N ALA A 4 -19.93 8.97 8.40
CA ALA A 4 -19.13 7.84 7.95
C ALA A 4 -17.73 8.35 7.59
N VAL A 5 -16.71 7.77 8.21
CA VAL A 5 -15.31 8.08 7.90
C VAL A 5 -15.07 7.53 6.50
N ASN A 6 -14.90 8.38 5.48
CA ASN A 6 -14.58 7.93 4.12
C ASN A 6 -13.05 7.72 3.95
N GLY A 7 -12.39 7.25 5.03
CA GLY A 7 -10.94 7.14 5.14
C GLY A 7 -10.45 5.71 4.94
N VAL A 8 -9.13 5.51 5.08
CA VAL A 8 -8.54 4.17 5.19
C VAL A 8 -8.38 3.85 6.66
N GLU A 9 -8.98 2.76 7.12
CA GLU A 9 -8.72 2.16 8.43
C GLU A 9 -8.41 0.67 8.25
N LEU A 10 -7.13 0.32 8.37
CA LEU A 10 -6.65 -1.06 8.27
C LEU A 10 -5.73 -1.34 9.45
N ARG A 11 -6.23 -2.07 10.46
CA ARG A 11 -5.45 -2.46 11.63
C ARG A 11 -4.87 -3.85 11.49
N GLN A 12 -3.65 -4.01 11.97
CA GLN A 12 -2.88 -5.25 12.00
C GLN A 12 -2.80 -5.94 10.63
N LEU A 13 -2.70 -5.15 9.56
CA LEU A 13 -2.66 -5.63 8.19
C LEU A 13 -1.30 -6.29 7.91
N ARG A 14 -1.32 -7.52 7.41
CA ARG A 14 -0.12 -8.26 7.03
C ARG A 14 0.00 -8.36 5.51
N HIS A 15 1.23 -8.25 5.00
CA HIS A 15 1.50 -8.36 3.56
C HIS A 15 1.16 -9.79 3.06
N PRO A 16 0.15 -9.97 2.18
CA PRO A 16 -0.36 -11.29 1.81
C PRO A 16 0.68 -12.23 1.20
N LEU A 17 1.50 -11.72 0.29
CA LEU A 17 2.55 -12.53 -0.34
C LEU A 17 3.70 -12.88 0.61
N LEU A 18 4.00 -12.04 1.62
CA LEU A 18 5.02 -12.37 2.62
C LEU A 18 4.51 -13.47 3.56
N VAL A 19 3.24 -13.38 3.98
CA VAL A 19 2.57 -14.42 4.77
C VAL A 19 2.52 -15.73 4.00
N TRP A 20 2.15 -15.69 2.71
CA TRP A 20 2.11 -16.87 1.85
C TRP A 20 3.49 -17.52 1.71
N ARG A 21 4.54 -16.72 1.47
CA ARG A 21 5.92 -17.22 1.33
C ARG A 21 6.40 -17.90 2.62
N ASP A 22 6.08 -17.32 3.77
CA ASP A 22 6.52 -17.80 5.08
C ASP A 22 5.81 -19.11 5.48
N ASN A 23 4.49 -19.19 5.22
CA ASN A 23 3.69 -20.41 5.42
C ASN A 23 4.20 -21.64 4.62
N GLY A 24 4.95 -21.42 3.54
CA GLY A 24 5.58 -22.49 2.75
C GLY A 24 6.91 -23.01 3.29
N GLN A 25 7.54 -22.34 4.26
CA GLN A 25 8.86 -22.72 4.80
C GLN A 25 8.84 -23.18 6.26
N ALA A 26 7.88 -22.71 7.07
CA ALA A 26 7.45 -23.26 8.35
C ALA A 26 6.28 -22.38 8.86
N PRO A 27 5.26 -22.92 9.55
CA PRO A 27 4.06 -22.17 9.89
C PRO A 27 4.32 -21.23 11.06
N ASN A 28 4.95 -20.09 10.82
CA ASN A 28 5.01 -18.99 11.78
C ASN A 28 4.59 -17.70 11.10
N ALA A 29 3.29 -17.55 10.83
CA ALA A 29 2.67 -16.28 10.45
C ALA A 29 3.05 -15.09 11.38
N SER A 30 3.65 -15.37 12.55
CA SER A 30 4.29 -14.40 13.44
C SER A 30 5.55 -13.71 12.88
N ALA A 31 6.17 -14.19 11.79
CA ALA A 31 7.39 -13.57 11.25
C ALA A 31 7.12 -12.27 10.47
N VAL A 32 5.94 -12.16 9.84
CA VAL A 32 5.57 -10.96 9.09
C VAL A 32 4.97 -9.93 10.03
N VAL A 33 5.73 -8.89 10.37
CA VAL A 33 5.26 -7.82 11.25
C VAL A 33 4.02 -7.13 10.66
N PRO A 34 2.90 -7.03 11.39
CA PRO A 34 1.69 -6.35 10.94
C PRO A 34 1.89 -4.83 10.92
N MET A 35 1.07 -4.13 10.12
CA MET A 35 1.09 -2.68 9.98
C MET A 35 -0.32 -2.11 10.11
N ASP A 36 -0.42 -0.94 10.75
CA ASP A 36 -1.66 -0.18 10.84
C ASP A 36 -1.64 0.97 9.82
N PHE A 37 -2.77 1.19 9.14
CA PHE A 37 -2.99 2.34 8.26
C PHE A 37 -4.25 3.06 8.69
N GLU A 38 -4.09 4.32 9.10
CA GLU A 38 -5.20 5.21 9.45
C GLU A 38 -5.00 6.50 8.65
N VAL A 39 -5.85 6.73 7.65
CA VAL A 39 -5.79 7.89 6.77
C VAL A 39 -7.17 8.51 6.69
N PRO A 40 -7.40 9.66 7.36
CA PRO A 40 -8.67 10.37 7.29
C PRO A 40 -9.00 10.81 5.86
N ASP A 41 -10.29 10.93 5.54
CA ASP A 41 -10.80 11.27 4.21
C ASP A 41 -10.31 12.62 3.66
N PHE A 42 -10.03 13.59 4.53
CA PHE A 42 -9.50 14.90 4.16
C PHE A 42 -8.01 14.88 3.81
N VAL A 43 -7.29 13.78 4.08
CA VAL A 43 -5.87 13.63 3.77
C VAL A 43 -5.71 13.18 2.32
N ARG A 44 -5.12 14.04 1.49
CA ARG A 44 -4.92 13.77 0.05
C ARG A 44 -3.54 13.21 -0.29
N ALA A 45 -2.58 13.30 0.63
CA ALA A 45 -1.23 12.81 0.44
C ALA A 45 -0.63 12.36 1.77
N VAL A 46 0.03 11.19 1.74
CA VAL A 46 0.78 10.64 2.87
C VAL A 46 2.22 10.45 2.43
N VAL A 47 3.16 11.01 3.20
CA VAL A 47 4.60 10.90 2.92
C VAL A 47 5.20 9.93 3.93
N VAL A 48 5.77 8.82 3.45
CA VAL A 48 6.44 7.82 4.29
C VAL A 48 7.95 8.06 4.24
N THR A 49 8.56 8.36 5.38
CA THR A 49 10.00 8.62 5.52
C THR A 49 10.69 7.58 6.40
N GLY A 50 12.03 7.56 6.40
CA GLY A 50 12.84 6.62 7.19
C GLY A 50 13.92 5.93 6.36
N PRO A 51 14.75 5.06 6.96
CA PRO A 51 15.79 4.31 6.24
C PRO A 51 15.19 3.35 5.20
N ASN A 52 15.94 3.00 4.16
CA ASN A 52 15.43 2.18 3.03
C ASN A 52 15.02 0.77 3.43
N THR A 53 15.70 0.21 4.42
CA THR A 53 15.40 -1.09 5.00
C THR A 53 14.26 -1.01 6.03
N GLY A 54 13.70 0.17 6.30
CA GLY A 54 12.66 0.41 7.31
C GLY A 54 11.25 -0.04 6.91
N GLY A 55 11.10 -0.83 5.84
CA GLY A 55 9.81 -1.39 5.44
C GLY A 55 8.93 -0.48 4.58
N LYS A 56 9.35 0.76 4.24
CA LYS A 56 8.54 1.72 3.44
C LYS A 56 7.93 1.11 2.18
N THR A 57 8.76 0.47 1.35
CA THR A 57 8.32 -0.18 0.11
C THR A 57 7.38 -1.35 0.39
N VAL A 58 7.61 -2.09 1.48
CA VAL A 58 6.73 -3.18 1.91
C VAL A 58 5.39 -2.63 2.37
N SER A 59 5.36 -1.51 3.11
CA SER A 59 4.13 -0.82 3.54
C SER A 59 3.29 -0.38 2.34
N LEU A 60 3.90 0.32 1.37
CA LEU A 60 3.19 0.77 0.16
C LEU A 60 2.66 -0.40 -0.68
N LYS A 61 3.46 -1.46 -0.86
CA LYS A 61 3.01 -2.68 -1.54
C LYS A 61 1.88 -3.38 -0.80
N THR A 62 1.94 -3.42 0.54
CA THR A 62 0.90 -4.02 1.37
C THR A 62 -0.41 -3.28 1.20
N LEU A 63 -0.40 -1.94 1.28
CA LEU A 63 -1.58 -1.12 1.06
C LEU A 63 -2.14 -1.28 -0.36
N GLY A 64 -1.29 -1.21 -1.38
CA GLY A 64 -1.71 -1.35 -2.78
C GLY A 64 -2.32 -2.71 -3.11
N ILE A 65 -1.71 -3.81 -2.66
CA ILE A 65 -2.26 -5.16 -2.85
C ILE A 65 -3.58 -5.31 -2.09
N SER A 66 -3.66 -4.81 -0.86
CA SER A 66 -4.87 -4.91 -0.03
C SER A 66 -6.03 -4.11 -0.61
N ALA A 67 -5.76 -2.92 -1.15
CA ALA A 67 -6.75 -2.15 -1.90
C ALA A 67 -7.29 -2.99 -3.08
N LEU A 68 -6.41 -3.54 -3.92
CA LEU A 68 -6.83 -4.39 -5.05
C LEU A 68 -7.64 -5.61 -4.61
N MET A 69 -7.25 -6.24 -3.50
CA MET A 69 -8.00 -7.34 -2.91
C MET A 69 -9.41 -6.92 -2.48
N ALA A 70 -9.54 -5.79 -1.77
CA ALA A 70 -10.83 -5.23 -1.36
C ALA A 70 -11.74 -4.97 -2.57
N LYS A 71 -11.19 -4.35 -3.61
CA LYS A 71 -11.92 -4.08 -4.87
C LYS A 71 -12.35 -5.35 -5.60
N ALA A 72 -11.58 -6.43 -5.48
CA ALA A 72 -11.92 -7.74 -6.04
C ALA A 72 -12.90 -8.55 -5.17
N GLY A 73 -13.33 -8.02 -4.02
CA GLY A 73 -14.18 -8.74 -3.06
C GLY A 73 -13.44 -9.84 -2.30
N LEU A 74 -12.11 -9.75 -2.19
CA LEU A 74 -11.28 -10.69 -1.44
C LEU A 74 -11.08 -10.24 0.01
N TRP A 75 -10.88 -11.21 0.90
CA TRP A 75 -10.59 -10.99 2.31
C TRP A 75 -9.24 -10.30 2.52
N LEU A 76 -9.20 -9.29 3.37
CA LEU A 76 -7.95 -8.66 3.81
C LEU A 76 -7.33 -9.40 4.99
N LEU A 77 -6.01 -9.42 5.08
CA LEU A 77 -5.28 -10.09 6.17
C LEU A 77 -5.06 -9.15 7.37
N CYS A 78 -6.16 -8.67 7.95
CA CYS A 78 -6.17 -7.86 9.17
C CYS A 78 -6.48 -8.75 10.40
N GLU A 79 -5.96 -8.41 11.58
CA GLU A 79 -6.44 -9.01 12.84
C GLU A 79 -7.79 -8.40 13.25
N GLY A 80 -8.82 -8.77 12.48
CA GLY A 80 -10.25 -8.61 12.79
C GLY A 80 -11.05 -9.85 12.37
N PHE A 81 -10.39 -10.86 11.77
CA PHE A 81 -11.03 -12.10 11.31
C PHE A 81 -10.95 -13.26 12.34
N GLN A 82 -10.33 -13.01 13.50
CA GLN A 82 -10.40 -13.90 14.66
C GLN A 82 -11.24 -13.24 15.77
N GLY A 83 -12.55 -13.25 15.57
CA GLY A 83 -13.55 -13.33 16.64
C GLY A 83 -13.83 -12.11 17.53
N ASP A 84 -12.84 -11.31 17.93
CA ASP A 84 -13.02 -10.41 19.10
C ASP A 84 -12.29 -9.05 18.99
N ALA A 85 -12.34 -8.37 17.84
CA ALA A 85 -11.87 -6.98 17.77
C ALA A 85 -12.86 -6.10 16.99
N ASP A 86 -13.42 -5.11 17.69
CA ASP A 86 -14.23 -3.98 17.19
C ASP A 86 -13.45 -3.05 16.23
N GLY A 87 -12.49 -3.58 15.47
CA GLY A 87 -11.73 -2.83 14.48
C GLY A 87 -12.48 -2.79 13.16
N GLU A 88 -12.98 -1.62 12.79
CA GLU A 88 -13.56 -1.41 11.47
C GLU A 88 -12.45 -1.52 10.41
N VAL A 89 -12.72 -2.32 9.37
CA VAL A 89 -11.85 -2.46 8.20
C VAL A 89 -12.47 -1.62 7.09
N GLU A 90 -11.93 -0.43 6.89
CA GLU A 90 -12.44 0.55 5.95
C GLU A 90 -11.42 0.81 4.84
N VAL A 91 -11.89 0.64 3.60
CA VAL A 91 -11.18 1.06 2.40
C VAL A 91 -12.20 1.81 1.55
N PRO A 92 -11.98 3.10 1.24
CA PRO A 92 -12.95 3.85 0.46
C PRO A 92 -12.92 3.34 -0.97
N TRP A 93 -14.01 3.61 -1.69
CA TRP A 93 -14.07 3.25 -3.09
C TRP A 93 -13.02 4.02 -3.91
N PHE A 94 -12.42 3.33 -4.88
CA PHE A 94 -11.48 3.95 -5.81
C PHE A 94 -11.59 3.38 -7.22
N ASP A 95 -11.34 4.24 -8.21
CA ASP A 95 -11.40 3.86 -9.62
C ASP A 95 -10.11 3.12 -10.07
N ARG A 96 -8.96 3.53 -9.55
CA ARG A 96 -7.62 3.07 -9.96
C ARG A 96 -6.64 3.00 -8.79
N VAL A 97 -5.69 2.06 -8.90
CA VAL A 97 -4.46 2.03 -8.09
C VAL A 97 -3.29 2.25 -9.03
N MET A 98 -2.50 3.28 -8.79
CA MET A 98 -1.34 3.66 -9.58
C MET A 98 -0.09 3.64 -8.71
N ALA A 99 1.00 3.11 -9.25
CA ALA A 99 2.23 2.94 -8.49
C ALA A 99 3.44 3.22 -9.36
N ASP A 100 4.36 4.02 -8.85
CA ASP A 100 5.73 4.13 -9.35
C ASP A 100 6.65 3.58 -8.26
N ILE A 101 6.93 2.28 -8.35
CA ILE A 101 7.72 1.53 -7.36
C ILE A 101 8.84 0.78 -8.09
N GLY A 102 10.08 1.22 -7.89
CA GLY A 102 11.27 0.58 -8.46
C GLY A 102 12.55 1.31 -8.04
N ASP A 103 13.63 0.56 -7.88
CA ASP A 103 14.98 1.08 -7.64
C ASP A 103 15.84 0.74 -8.87
N GLU A 104 16.05 1.72 -9.74
CA GLU A 104 16.88 1.57 -10.94
C GLU A 104 18.17 2.39 -10.77
N GLN A 105 18.97 2.05 -9.76
CA GLN A 105 20.30 2.63 -9.57
C GLN A 105 21.35 2.01 -10.53
N SER A 106 21.65 2.73 -11.61
CA SER A 106 22.94 2.63 -12.34
C SER A 106 23.16 3.89 -13.17
N ILE A 107 24.12 4.74 -12.80
CA ILE A 107 24.45 6.03 -13.46
C ILE A 107 24.76 5.87 -14.96
N ALA A 108 25.26 4.70 -15.38
CA ALA A 108 25.55 4.39 -16.79
C ALA A 108 24.32 3.95 -17.61
N GLN A 109 23.25 3.47 -16.97
CA GLN A 109 21.94 3.17 -17.57
C GLN A 109 20.88 4.27 -17.28
N SER A 110 21.24 5.29 -16.49
CA SER A 110 20.33 6.23 -15.81
C SER A 110 19.55 7.17 -16.69
N LEU A 111 19.99 7.48 -17.92
CA LEU A 111 19.21 8.37 -18.79
C LEU A 111 17.88 7.72 -19.22
N SER A 112 17.90 6.41 -19.45
CA SER A 112 16.72 5.65 -19.88
C SER A 112 15.74 5.39 -18.73
N THR A 113 16.26 5.15 -17.52
CA THR A 113 15.47 4.86 -16.32
C THR A 113 14.89 6.13 -15.69
N PHE A 114 15.65 7.24 -15.65
CA PHE A 114 15.13 8.55 -15.25
C PHE A 114 14.03 9.03 -16.18
N SER A 115 14.25 8.93 -17.51
CA SER A 115 13.22 9.30 -18.49
C SER A 115 11.98 8.41 -18.34
N ALA A 116 12.15 7.12 -18.04
CA ALA A 116 11.04 6.21 -17.78
C ALA A 116 10.28 6.56 -16.49
N HIS A 117 10.97 6.96 -15.42
CA HIS A 117 10.36 7.43 -14.17
C HIS A 117 9.55 8.71 -14.40
N VAL A 118 10.11 9.72 -15.08
CA VAL A 118 9.38 10.94 -15.44
C VAL A 118 8.19 10.62 -16.35
N ALA A 119 8.32 9.69 -17.29
CA ALA A 119 7.21 9.25 -18.13
C ALA A 119 6.11 8.54 -17.33
N ARG A 120 6.47 7.71 -16.34
CA ARG A 120 5.51 7.09 -15.41
C ARG A 120 4.80 8.13 -14.55
N MET A 121 5.52 9.08 -13.96
CA MET A 121 4.91 10.20 -13.23
C MET A 121 3.91 10.96 -14.09
N LYS A 122 4.31 11.31 -15.32
CA LYS A 122 3.42 11.99 -16.27
C LYS A 122 2.16 11.15 -16.53
N ALA A 123 2.32 9.85 -16.79
CA ALA A 123 1.19 8.95 -17.02
C ALA A 123 0.25 8.86 -15.79
N ILE A 124 0.82 8.83 -14.57
CA ILE A 124 0.05 8.85 -13.31
C ILE A 124 -0.74 10.17 -13.21
N MET A 125 -0.10 11.31 -13.48
CA MET A 125 -0.76 12.62 -13.43
C MET A 125 -1.88 12.75 -14.47
N GLU A 126 -1.69 12.21 -15.68
CA GLU A 126 -2.70 12.24 -16.74
C GLU A 126 -3.87 11.29 -16.46
N ALA A 127 -3.65 10.20 -15.74
CA ALA A 127 -4.67 9.18 -15.44
C ALA A 127 -5.42 9.43 -14.13
N ALA A 128 -4.89 10.24 -13.22
CA ALA A 128 -5.43 10.46 -11.88
C ALA A 128 -6.80 11.16 -11.90
N THR A 129 -7.72 10.66 -11.09
CA THR A 129 -9.04 11.26 -10.82
C THR A 129 -9.18 11.57 -9.33
N PRO A 130 -10.24 12.29 -8.91
CA PRO A 130 -10.52 12.51 -7.50
C PRO A 130 -10.64 11.23 -6.66
N ASP A 131 -10.99 10.10 -7.29
CA ASP A 131 -11.22 8.80 -6.66
C ASP A 131 -10.07 7.80 -6.91
N SER A 132 -8.87 8.26 -7.29
CA SER A 132 -7.71 7.38 -7.54
C SER A 132 -6.80 7.25 -6.32
N TYR A 133 -6.24 6.06 -6.08
CA TYR A 133 -5.12 5.84 -5.16
C TYR A 133 -3.78 5.88 -5.90
N ALA A 134 -2.83 6.66 -5.38
CA ALA A 134 -1.45 6.72 -5.88
C ALA A 134 -0.45 6.50 -4.74
N THR A 135 0.58 5.68 -4.98
CA THR A 135 1.69 5.46 -4.03
C THR A 135 3.04 5.75 -4.69
N GLU A 136 3.89 6.53 -4.04
CA GLU A 136 5.26 6.86 -4.46
C GLU A 136 6.24 6.52 -3.33
N GLY A 137 7.36 5.87 -3.67
CA GLY A 137 8.45 5.60 -2.73
C GLY A 137 9.72 6.30 -3.17
N SER A 138 10.22 7.24 -2.38
CA SER A 138 11.51 7.90 -2.62
C SER A 138 12.64 7.24 -1.82
N ASN A 139 13.78 7.07 -2.48
CA ASN A 139 15.02 6.57 -1.90
C ASN A 139 16.12 7.63 -2.17
N PRO A 140 16.82 8.18 -1.14
CA PRO A 140 17.95 9.10 -1.37
C PRO A 140 19.19 8.41 -1.96
#